data_AF-A0A924C0V2-F1
#
_entry.id   AF-A0A924C0V2-F1
#
_cell.length_a   1.000
_cell.length_b   1.000
_cell.length_c   1.000
_cell.angle_alpha   90.00
_cell.angle_beta   90.00
_cell.angle_gamma   90.00
#
_symmetry.space_group_name_H-M   'P 1'
#
loop_
_entity.id
_entity.type
_entity.pdbx_description
1 polymer ?
#
loop_
_entity_poly.entity_id
_entity_poly.type
_entity_poly.pdbx_seq_one_letter_code
_entity_poly.pdbx_strand_id
1 'polypeptide(L)'
;TAHNLAEIGAANRLAAAAVMLSPVFPTRSHPGAATLGPLRFRLLAARVAAPVIALGGMTPRTSRRLGARRWAAIDGLTPQEPRKIR
;
A
#
# COMPACT_ATOMS: atom_id res chain seq x y z
N THR A 1 -6.46 8.65 -1.39
CA THR A 1 -5.96 7.35 -0.90
C THR A 1 -7.05 6.70 -0.08
N ALA A 2 -7.03 5.38 0.07
CA ALA A 2 -7.97 4.64 0.91
C ALA A 2 -7.22 3.70 1.85
N HIS A 3 -7.80 3.45 3.02
CA HIS A 3 -7.22 2.70 4.13
C HIS A 3 -8.24 1.69 4.71
N ASN A 4 -9.53 1.85 4.40
CA ASN A 4 -10.62 1.01 4.92
C ASN A 4 -11.79 0.88 3.92
N LEU A 5 -12.79 0.06 4.26
CA LEU A 5 -13.95 -0.19 3.40
C LEU A 5 -14.84 1.03 3.18
N ALA A 6 -14.95 1.94 4.16
CA ALA A 6 -15.79 3.14 4.02
C ALA A 6 -15.22 4.07 2.96
N GLU A 7 -13.91 4.29 2.97
CA GLU A 7 -13.19 5.09 1.98
C GLU A 7 -13.18 4.43 0.60
N ILE A 8 -13.07 3.10 0.53
CA ILE A 8 -13.23 2.35 -0.73
C ILE A 8 -14.64 2.54 -1.30
N GLY A 9 -15.66 2.47 -0.45
CA GLY A 9 -17.04 2.74 -0.85
C GLY A 9 -17.22 4.15 -1.40
N ALA A 10 -16.60 5.15 -0.77
CA ALA A 10 -16.59 6.52 -1.28
C ALA A 10 -15.87 6.63 -2.64
N ALA A 11 -14.69 6.01 -2.78
CA ALA A 11 -13.94 6.02 -4.03
C ALA A 11 -14.71 5.35 -5.19
N ASN A 12 -15.39 4.24 -4.92
CA ASN A 12 -16.24 3.56 -5.90
C ASN A 12 -17.42 4.44 -6.33
N ARG A 13 -18.12 5.10 -5.37
CA ARG A 13 -19.24 6.00 -5.67
C ARG A 13 -18.84 7.21 -6.50
N LEU A 14 -17.63 7.72 -6.27
CA LEU A 14 -17.06 8.85 -7.02
C LEU A 14 -16.43 8.42 -8.35
N ALA A 15 -16.53 7.14 -8.73
CA ALA A 15 -15.92 6.58 -9.94
C ALA A 15 -14.43 6.95 -10.07
N ALA A 16 -13.68 6.85 -8.97
CA ALA A 16 -12.27 7.19 -8.96
C ALA A 16 -11.50 6.42 -10.05
N ALA A 17 -10.66 7.12 -10.81
CA ALA A 17 -9.88 6.50 -11.90
C ALA A 17 -8.86 5.46 -11.41
N ALA A 18 -8.40 5.60 -10.15
CA ALA A 18 -7.56 4.63 -9.46
C ALA A 18 -7.65 4.84 -7.95
N VAL A 19 -7.27 3.83 -7.17
CA VAL A 19 -7.19 3.91 -5.71
C VAL A 19 -5.80 3.51 -5.23
N MET A 20 -5.14 4.42 -4.53
CA MET A 20 -3.97 4.10 -3.72
C MET A 20 -4.41 3.52 -2.38
N LEU A 21 -4.09 2.24 -2.15
CA LEU A 21 -4.45 1.51 -0.93
C LEU A 21 -3.21 1.37 -0.04
N SER A 22 -3.30 1.92 1.18
CA SER A 22 -2.13 2.16 2.04
C SER A 22 -2.45 2.13 3.54
N PRO A 23 -1.42 2.16 4.41
CA PRO A 23 -0.07 1.71 4.14
C PRO A 23 -0.02 0.18 4.11
N VAL A 24 0.58 -0.43 3.07
CA VAL A 24 0.65 -1.89 2.96
C VAL A 24 1.63 -2.49 3.97
N PHE A 25 2.81 -1.89 4.10
CA PHE A 25 3.86 -2.29 5.03
C PHE A 25 4.34 -1.09 5.86
N PRO A 26 5.12 -1.32 6.94
CA PRO A 26 5.66 -0.24 7.75
C PRO A 26 6.49 0.74 6.92
N THR A 27 6.38 2.03 7.23
CA THR A 27 7.11 3.11 6.56
C THR A 27 8.13 3.73 7.50
N ARG A 28 9.17 4.40 6.96
CA ARG A 28 10.10 5.20 7.77
C ARG A 28 9.48 6.52 8.25
N SER A 29 8.60 7.11 7.44
CA SER A 29 7.95 8.37 7.78
C SER A 29 6.96 8.26 8.94
N HIS A 30 6.37 7.07 9.14
CA HIS A 30 5.43 6.82 10.23
C HIS A 30 5.74 5.48 10.92
N PRO A 31 6.84 5.39 11.69
CA PRO A 31 7.19 4.18 12.43
C PRO A 31 6.10 3.85 13.46
N GLY A 32 5.73 2.58 13.57
CA GLY A 32 4.73 2.11 14.54
C GLY A 32 3.26 2.33 14.15
N ALA A 33 2.99 3.02 13.03
CA ALA A 33 1.63 3.14 12.52
C ALA A 33 1.07 1.77 12.10
N ALA A 34 -0.24 1.58 12.27
CA ALA A 34 -0.94 0.39 11.82
C ALA A 34 -0.79 0.22 10.29
N THR A 35 -0.63 -1.02 9.84
CA THR A 35 -0.48 -1.35 8.41
C THR A 35 -1.50 -2.39 8.00
N LEU A 36 -1.80 -2.46 6.72
CA LEU A 36 -2.72 -3.46 6.19
C LEU A 36 -2.10 -4.86 6.22
N GLY A 37 -0.83 -4.97 5.84
CA GLY A 37 -0.21 -6.25 5.52
C GLY A 37 -0.81 -6.91 4.25
N PRO A 38 -0.21 -8.00 3.75
CA PRO A 38 -0.58 -8.59 2.47
C PRO A 38 -2.03 -9.10 2.40
N LEU A 39 -2.51 -9.73 3.48
CA LEU A 39 -3.84 -10.35 3.50
C LEU A 39 -4.94 -9.28 3.46
N ARG A 40 -4.92 -8.33 4.40
CA ARG A 40 -5.92 -7.26 4.45
C ARG A 40 -5.87 -6.39 3.21
N PHE A 41 -4.67 -6.13 2.68
CA PHE A 41 -4.52 -5.44 1.39
C PHE A 41 -5.30 -6.15 0.28
N ARG A 42 -5.13 -7.47 0.10
CA ARG A 42 -5.84 -8.23 -0.94
C ARG A 42 -7.36 -8.23 -0.72
N LEU A 43 -7.80 -8.40 0.52
CA LEU A 43 -9.23 -8.38 0.86
C LEU A 43 -9.88 -7.03 0.54
N LEU A 44 -9.19 -5.93 0.85
CA LEU A 44 -9.67 -4.59 0.55
C LEU A 44 -9.57 -4.27 -0.96
N ALA A 45 -8.46 -4.64 -1.61
CA ALA A 45 -8.25 -4.43 -3.04
C ALA A 45 -9.34 -5.12 -3.89
N ALA A 46 -9.81 -6.29 -3.47
CA ALA A 46 -10.92 -7.00 -4.13
C ALA A 46 -12.27 -6.26 -4.07
N ARG A 47 -12.40 -5.20 -3.25
CA ARG A 47 -13.62 -4.38 -3.14
C ARG A 47 -13.52 -3.05 -3.88
N VAL A 48 -12.39 -2.77 -4.51
CA VAL A 48 -12.18 -1.56 -5.30
C VAL A 48 -12.65 -1.83 -6.73
N ALA A 49 -13.52 -0.97 -7.26
CA ALA A 49 -14.03 -1.09 -8.63
C ALA A 49 -13.02 -0.60 -9.69
N ALA A 50 -12.05 0.21 -9.26
CA ALA A 50 -11.00 0.80 -10.08
C ALA A 50 -9.64 0.11 -9.88
N PRO A 51 -8.63 0.39 -10.74
CA PRO A 51 -7.28 -0.10 -10.54
C PRO A 51 -6.70 0.28 -9.17
N VAL A 52 -6.15 -0.72 -8.47
CA VAL A 52 -5.50 -0.54 -7.17
C VAL A 52 -4.00 -0.35 -7.33
N ILE A 53 -3.45 0.65 -6.66
CA ILE A 53 -2.01 0.93 -6.56
C ILE A 53 -1.60 0.72 -5.11
N ALA A 54 -0.69 -0.23 -4.85
CA ALA A 54 -0.16 -0.46 -3.51
C ALA A 54 0.78 0.69 -3.09
N LEU A 55 0.60 1.23 -1.88
CA LEU A 55 1.44 2.30 -1.33
C LEU A 55 1.75 2.07 0.15
N GLY A 56 2.91 2.54 0.59
CA GLY A 56 3.37 2.46 1.99
C GLY A 56 4.24 1.23 2.23
N GLY A 57 5.53 1.47 2.50
CA GLY A 57 6.53 0.43 2.73
C GLY A 57 6.80 -0.42 1.49
N MET A 58 6.53 0.13 0.31
CA MET A 58 6.75 -0.53 -0.97
C MET A 58 8.19 -0.33 -1.44
N THR A 59 8.84 -1.43 -1.80
CA THR A 59 10.19 -1.58 -2.35
C THR A 59 10.14 -2.67 -3.41
N PRO A 60 11.17 -2.87 -4.24
CA PRO A 60 11.21 -4.03 -5.14
C PRO A 60 11.06 -5.39 -4.42
N ARG A 61 11.56 -5.49 -3.18
CA ARG A 61 11.40 -6.72 -2.36
C ARG A 61 9.97 -6.90 -1.88
N THR A 62 9.36 -5.85 -1.32
CA THR A 62 8.01 -5.93 -0.75
C THR A 62 6.92 -5.97 -1.82
N SER A 63 7.16 -5.42 -3.02
CA SER A 63 6.28 -5.59 -4.18
C SER A 63 6.22 -7.04 -4.65
N ARG A 64 7.38 -7.72 -4.73
CA ARG A 64 7.45 -9.17 -5.00
C ARG A 64 6.74 -9.99 -3.93
N ARG A 65 6.97 -9.68 -2.64
CA ARG A 65 6.27 -10.35 -1.52
C ARG A 65 4.75 -10.17 -1.58
N LEU A 66 4.29 -8.99 -1.98
CA LEU A 66 2.87 -8.68 -2.13
C LEU A 66 2.26 -9.31 -3.40
N GLY A 67 3.08 -9.56 -4.42
CA GLY A 67 2.64 -9.94 -5.76
C GLY A 67 1.97 -8.77 -6.51
N ALA A 68 2.27 -7.53 -6.13
CA ALA A 68 1.61 -6.36 -6.69
C ALA A 68 2.23 -5.94 -8.02
N ARG A 69 1.40 -5.90 -9.07
CA ARG A 69 1.79 -5.40 -10.40
C ARG A 69 1.84 -3.88 -10.48
N ARG A 70 1.03 -3.20 -9.66
CA ARG A 70 0.94 -1.73 -9.59
C ARG A 70 1.27 -1.30 -8.17
N TRP A 71 2.35 -0.55 -8.01
CA TRP A 71 2.75 -0.02 -6.71
C TRP A 71 3.47 1.31 -6.88
N ALA A 72 3.42 2.11 -5.84
CA ALA A 72 4.11 3.39 -5.73
C ALA A 72 4.93 3.39 -4.44
N ALA A 73 6.03 4.13 -4.45
CA ALA A 73 6.89 4.31 -3.29
C ALA A 73 7.26 5.77 -3.16
N ILE A 74 7.42 6.22 -1.91
CA ILE A 74 7.96 7.54 -1.60
C ILE A 74 9.48 7.43 -1.51
N ASP A 75 9.96 6.52 -0.67
CA ASP A 75 11.37 6.40 -0.32
C ASP A 75 11.94 4.99 -0.59
N GLY A 76 11.09 4.03 -0.94
CA GLY A 76 11.49 2.64 -1.18
C GLY A 76 12.15 2.36 -2.54
N LEU A 77 12.39 3.41 -3.33
CA LEU A 77 13.18 3.38 -4.57
C LEU A 77 14.56 4.04 -4.41
N THR A 78 14.85 4.67 -3.27
CA THR A 78 16.18 5.20 -2.98
C THR A 78 17.09 4.09 -2.43
N PRO A 79 18.42 4.28 -2.41
CA PRO A 79 19.31 3.37 -1.70
C PRO A 79 18.85 3.19 -0.25
N GLN A 80 18.59 1.94 0.13
CA GLN A 80 18.18 1.62 1.49
C GLN A 80 19.46 1.39 2.30
N GLU A 81 19.73 2.24 3.30
CA GLU A 81 20.83 1.96 4.22
C GLU A 81 20.61 0.61 4.92
N PRO A 82 21.66 -0.23 5.07
CA PRO A 82 21.54 -1.48 5.79
C PRO A 82 21.06 -1.21 7.21
N ARG A 83 20.00 -1.91 7.61
CA ARG A 83 19.43 -1.78 8.95
C ARG A 83 20.49 -2.24 9.95
N LYS A 84 21.00 -1.33 10.79
CA LYS A 84 21.94 -1.68 11.87
C LYS A 84 21.27 -2.74 12.74
N ILE A 85 21.87 -3.93 12.77
CA ILE A 85 21.44 -5.01 13.65
C ILE A 85 21.68 -4.52 15.08
N ARG A 86 20.62 -4.44 15.88
CA ARG A 86 20.69 -4.25 17.33
C ARG A 86 20.73 -5.62 17.99
#